data_AF-A0A2U2BMM8-F1
#
_entry.id   AF-A0A2U2BMM8-F1
#
_cell.length_a   1.000
_cell.length_b   1.000
_cell.length_c   1.000
_cell.angle_alpha   90.00
_cell.angle_beta   90.00
_cell.angle_gamma   90.00
#
_symmetry.space_group_name_H-M   'P 1'
#
loop_
_entity.id
_entity.type
_entity.pdbx_description
1 polymer ?
#
loop_
_entity_poly.entity_id
_entity_poly.type
_entity_poly.pdbx_seq_one_letter_code
_entity_poly.pdbx_strand_id
1 'polypeptide(L)'
;MSILTFKKLAFGCLTLGAALLSSQANASISLSGTRLILPEKQQEASIVVRNDNSPILVQSWLETNTDHDQAELPFAITPALVKVAPNGQQVMRVLYAGGDQGLPRDRETVLWLNIQEIPQQGPGDNQLQIAIRQRIKLFFRPDGLPGSAEQAPAQLQWSVVNSQGKPMLEVHNPSAYHVSMSTLRNAKGQEMEDPGMIAPGQTRLLPLGRSGAQDTLQFRAISDYGSADPYEVRLNGQTKVQPRALSTDTP
;
A
#
# COMPACT_ATOMS: atom_id res chain seq x y z
N MET A 1 -6.17 7.44 59.72
CA MET A 1 -6.29 7.51 58.24
C MET A 1 -5.18 6.65 57.66
N SER A 2 -5.52 5.54 57.04
CA SER A 2 -4.68 4.33 56.98
C SER A 2 -3.51 4.43 55.99
N ILE A 3 -2.35 3.91 56.37
CA ILE A 3 -1.12 3.74 55.56
C ILE A 3 -1.39 3.01 54.22
N LEU A 4 -2.49 2.24 54.15
CA LEU A 4 -2.96 1.58 52.93
C LEU A 4 -3.40 2.55 51.82
N THR A 5 -3.94 3.73 52.15
CA THR A 5 -4.40 4.72 51.17
C THR A 5 -3.22 5.43 50.52
N PHE A 6 -2.13 5.65 51.27
CA PHE A 6 -0.90 6.27 50.77
C PHE A 6 -0.14 5.34 49.80
N LYS A 7 -0.13 4.03 50.06
CA LYS A 7 0.47 3.02 49.16
C LYS A 7 -0.28 2.88 47.83
N LYS A 8 -1.62 3.00 47.82
CA LYS A 8 -2.42 2.97 46.59
C LYS A 8 -2.22 4.22 45.72
N LEU A 9 -2.03 5.39 46.35
CA LEU A 9 -1.73 6.64 45.65
C LEU A 9 -0.31 6.61 45.04
N ALA A 10 0.66 6.07 45.77
CA ALA A 10 2.04 5.91 45.28
C ALA A 10 2.15 4.90 44.12
N PHE A 11 1.39 3.79 44.16
CA PHE A 11 1.36 2.82 43.06
C PHE A 11 0.67 3.36 41.80
N GLY A 12 -0.35 4.21 41.94
CA GLY A 12 -1.03 4.87 40.82
C GLY A 12 -0.17 5.91 40.11
N CYS A 13 0.68 6.64 40.83
CA CYS A 13 1.65 7.56 40.21
C CYS A 13 2.79 6.83 39.49
N LEU A 14 3.21 5.66 39.98
CA LEU A 14 4.29 4.88 39.36
C LEU A 14 3.86 4.24 38.03
N THR A 15 2.59 3.83 37.91
CA THR A 15 2.04 3.27 36.65
C THR A 15 1.74 4.36 35.62
N LEU A 16 1.34 5.56 36.04
CA LEU A 16 1.12 6.70 35.13
C LEU A 16 2.44 7.26 34.56
N GLY A 17 3.54 7.19 35.33
CA GLY A 17 4.87 7.59 34.86
C GLY A 17 5.47 6.63 33.81
N ALA A 18 5.17 5.34 33.89
CA ALA A 18 5.67 4.35 32.93
C ALA A 18 4.99 4.43 31.55
N ALA A 19 3.74 4.92 31.48
CA ALA A 19 3.03 5.11 30.21
C ALA A 19 3.57 6.27 29.36
N LEU A 20 4.26 7.24 29.99
CA LEU A 20 4.86 8.41 29.33
C LEU A 20 6.26 8.14 28.74
N LEU A 21 6.81 6.94 28.94
CA LEU A 21 8.08 6.49 28.35
C LEU A 21 7.89 5.71 27.04
N SER A 22 6.77 5.91 26.35
CA SER A 22 6.58 5.40 24.99
C SER A 22 7.61 6.10 24.09
N SER A 23 8.71 5.40 23.78
CA SER A 23 9.71 5.89 22.85
C SER A 23 9.04 6.18 21.52
N GLN A 24 9.00 7.45 21.11
CA GLN A 24 8.58 7.81 19.77
C GLN A 24 9.51 7.09 18.81
N ALA A 25 8.94 6.19 18.00
CA ALA A 25 9.66 5.59 16.89
C ALA A 25 9.90 6.70 15.87
N ASN A 26 11.07 7.31 15.93
CA ASN A 26 11.47 8.38 15.03
C ASN A 26 11.82 7.76 13.68
N ALA A 27 10.83 7.66 12.78
CA ALA A 27 11.13 7.46 11.36
C ALA A 27 11.85 8.72 10.85
N SER A 28 12.97 8.57 10.14
CA SER A 28 13.67 9.75 9.61
C SER A 28 13.05 10.29 8.33
N ILE A 29 12.25 9.51 7.60
CA ILE A 29 11.41 10.01 6.50
C ILE A 29 9.95 9.58 6.58
N SER A 30 9.06 10.48 6.17
CA SER A 30 7.64 10.21 5.90
C SER A 30 7.23 10.74 4.53
N LEU A 31 6.31 10.04 3.85
CA LEU A 31 5.78 10.46 2.55
C LEU A 31 4.39 11.06 2.68
N SER A 32 4.03 11.97 1.77
CA SER A 32 2.67 12.52 1.68
C SER A 32 1.60 11.52 1.21
N GLY A 33 1.99 10.31 0.79
CA GLY A 33 1.06 9.27 0.35
C GLY A 33 1.68 7.88 0.33
N THR A 34 0.83 6.85 0.31
CA THR A 34 1.24 5.43 0.25
C THR A 34 1.29 4.89 -1.18
N ARG A 35 0.93 5.74 -2.16
CA ARG A 35 0.94 5.49 -3.60
C ARG A 35 1.02 6.82 -4.34
N LEU A 36 1.43 6.75 -5.60
CA LEU A 36 1.45 7.89 -6.52
C LEU A 36 0.67 7.52 -7.78
N ILE A 37 -0.24 8.37 -8.22
CA ILE A 37 -0.96 8.21 -9.48
C ILE A 37 -0.37 9.19 -10.48
N LEU A 38 0.03 8.70 -11.66
CA LEU A 38 0.54 9.49 -12.76
C LEU A 38 -0.41 9.32 -13.97
N PRO A 39 -1.38 10.22 -14.12
CA PRO A 39 -2.23 10.26 -15.30
C PRO A 39 -1.41 10.66 -16.53
N GLU A 40 -1.60 9.98 -17.66
CA GLU A 40 -0.88 10.25 -18.91
C GLU A 40 -0.99 11.73 -19.33
N LYS A 41 -2.20 12.30 -19.27
CA LYS A 41 -2.45 13.71 -19.59
C LYS A 41 -1.65 14.72 -18.76
N GLN A 42 -1.31 14.38 -17.51
CA GLN A 42 -0.64 15.31 -16.60
C GLN A 42 0.89 15.33 -16.80
N GLN A 43 1.46 14.27 -17.40
CA GLN A 43 2.90 14.09 -17.65
C GLN A 43 3.81 14.15 -16.42
N GLU A 44 3.36 14.66 -15.28
CA GLU A 44 4.08 14.65 -14.01
C GLU A 44 3.14 14.36 -12.83
N ALA A 45 3.72 13.76 -11.78
CA ALA A 45 3.07 13.58 -10.49
C ALA A 45 4.10 13.79 -9.38
N SER A 46 3.67 14.31 -8.24
CA SER A 46 4.57 14.70 -7.15
C SER A 46 4.24 13.98 -5.84
N ILE A 47 5.29 13.68 -5.07
CA ILE A 47 5.18 13.21 -3.68
C ILE A 47 6.13 14.02 -2.79
N VAL A 48 5.68 14.37 -1.58
CA VAL A 48 6.48 15.11 -0.62
C VAL A 48 7.16 14.12 0.33
N VAL A 49 8.47 14.25 0.47
CA VAL A 49 9.29 13.60 1.50
C VAL A 49 9.49 14.58 2.64
N ARG A 50 9.08 14.21 3.84
CA ARG A 50 9.31 14.94 5.08
C ARG A 50 10.44 14.28 5.86
N ASN A 51 11.35 15.08 6.41
CA ASN A 51 12.39 14.61 7.32
C ASN A 51 12.16 15.20 8.71
N ASP A 52 11.86 14.36 9.68
CA ASP A 52 11.50 14.79 11.04
C ASP A 52 12.69 14.76 12.02
N ASN A 53 13.90 14.37 11.55
CA ASN A 53 15.07 14.16 12.40
C ASN A 53 16.31 14.98 11.95
N SER A 54 17.48 14.34 11.92
CA SER A 54 18.77 14.93 11.55
C SER A 54 18.88 15.10 10.02
N PRO A 55 19.87 15.86 9.51
CA PRO A 55 20.03 16.00 8.07
C PRO A 55 20.28 14.64 7.41
N ILE A 56 19.58 14.38 6.30
CA ILE A 56 19.72 13.13 5.54
C ILE A 56 19.98 13.43 4.06
N LEU A 57 20.58 12.45 3.36
CA LEU A 57 20.47 12.36 1.92
C LEU A 57 19.29 11.45 1.57
N VAL A 58 18.55 11.80 0.53
CA VAL A 58 17.44 10.99 0.00
C VAL A 58 17.80 10.62 -1.42
N GLN A 59 17.88 9.32 -1.69
CA GLN A 59 18.00 8.76 -3.04
C GLN A 59 16.64 8.24 -3.50
N SER A 60 16.30 8.47 -4.77
CA SER A 60 15.05 7.99 -5.33
C SER A 60 15.21 7.40 -6.73
N TRP A 61 14.44 6.36 -7.01
CA TRP A 61 14.42 5.67 -8.30
C TRP A 61 13.11 4.91 -8.50
N LEU A 62 12.86 4.51 -9.74
CA LEU A 62 11.72 3.67 -10.12
C LEU A 62 12.21 2.25 -10.43
N GLU A 63 11.38 1.26 -10.09
CA GLU A 63 11.59 -0.15 -10.43
C GLU A 63 10.33 -0.73 -11.07
N THR A 64 10.51 -1.72 -11.96
CA THR A 64 9.43 -2.59 -12.43
C THR A 64 9.12 -3.67 -11.38
N ASN A 65 8.12 -4.52 -11.65
CA ASN A 65 7.81 -5.68 -10.82
C ASN A 65 8.79 -6.86 -11.00
N THR A 66 9.66 -6.83 -12.01
CA THR A 66 10.76 -7.79 -12.15
C THR A 66 12.00 -7.15 -11.55
N ASP A 67 12.51 -7.70 -10.44
CA ASP A 67 13.63 -7.14 -9.66
C ASP A 67 14.96 -6.97 -10.47
N HIS A 68 14.96 -7.21 -11.77
CA HIS A 68 16.15 -7.23 -12.64
C HIS A 68 15.99 -6.54 -14.00
N ASP A 69 14.79 -6.07 -14.39
CA ASP A 69 14.66 -5.31 -15.64
C ASP A 69 14.67 -3.83 -15.32
N GLN A 70 15.87 -3.24 -15.41
CA GLN A 70 16.03 -1.85 -15.84
C GLN A 70 15.63 -1.74 -17.33
N ALA A 71 14.42 -2.19 -17.69
CA ALA A 71 13.84 -1.74 -18.93
C ALA A 71 13.91 -0.21 -18.89
N GLU A 72 14.43 0.42 -19.95
CA GLU A 72 14.43 1.86 -20.12
C GLU A 72 12.98 2.33 -20.18
N LEU A 73 12.35 2.45 -19.02
CA LEU A 73 10.99 2.95 -18.94
C LEU A 73 11.02 4.43 -19.27
N PRO A 74 9.97 4.96 -19.91
CA PRO A 74 9.85 6.38 -20.26
C PRO A 74 9.52 7.25 -19.03
N PHE A 75 10.15 6.97 -17.88
CA PHE A 75 9.96 7.71 -16.64
C PHE A 75 11.28 8.23 -16.08
N ALA A 76 11.22 9.41 -15.50
CA ALA A 76 12.31 9.98 -14.72
C ALA A 76 11.80 10.43 -13.35
N ILE A 77 12.66 10.39 -12.35
CA ILE A 77 12.39 10.99 -11.04
C ILE A 77 13.40 12.09 -10.76
N THR A 78 12.92 13.24 -10.27
CA THR A 78 13.76 14.39 -9.93
C THR A 78 13.37 15.00 -8.58
N PRO A 79 14.33 15.31 -7.71
CA PRO A 79 15.76 15.00 -7.83
C PRO A 79 16.05 13.51 -7.51
N ALA A 80 16.98 12.88 -8.23
CA ALA A 80 17.36 11.48 -7.94
C ALA A 80 18.18 11.34 -6.64
N LEU A 81 18.89 12.40 -6.23
CA LEU A 81 19.63 12.47 -4.97
C LEU A 81 19.57 13.90 -4.43
N VAL A 82 19.20 14.06 -3.17
CA VAL A 82 19.01 15.39 -2.57
C VAL A 82 19.25 15.37 -1.07
N LYS A 83 19.81 16.46 -0.53
CA LYS A 83 19.93 16.65 0.92
C LYS A 83 18.66 17.28 1.47
N VAL A 84 18.08 16.67 2.49
CA VAL A 84 16.90 17.20 3.19
C VAL A 84 17.33 17.65 4.58
N ALA A 85 17.06 18.92 4.90
CA ALA A 85 17.37 19.49 6.21
C ALA A 85 16.49 18.87 7.31
N PRO A 86 16.90 18.99 8.59
CA PRO A 86 16.05 18.68 9.74
C PRO A 86 14.71 19.41 9.67
N ASN A 87 13.61 18.70 9.94
CA ASN A 87 12.23 19.22 9.82
C ASN A 87 11.89 19.76 8.42
N GLY A 88 12.71 19.40 7.42
CA GLY A 88 12.60 19.87 6.05
C GLY A 88 11.63 19.03 5.23
N GLN A 89 11.24 19.57 4.07
CA GLN A 89 10.42 18.87 3.10
C GLN A 89 11.07 18.97 1.73
N GLN A 90 10.95 17.89 0.95
CA GLN A 90 11.40 17.84 -0.42
C GLN A 90 10.29 17.30 -1.32
N VAL A 91 9.98 18.03 -2.38
CA VAL A 91 9.06 17.56 -3.43
C VAL A 91 9.86 16.71 -4.41
N MET A 92 9.44 15.46 -4.58
CA MET A 92 9.95 14.54 -5.59
C MET A 92 8.95 14.50 -6.75
N ARG A 93 9.41 14.69 -7.98
CA ARG A 93 8.57 14.68 -9.17
C ARG A 93 8.90 13.46 -10.01
N VAL A 94 7.88 12.69 -10.34
CA VAL A 94 7.94 11.65 -11.36
C VAL A 94 7.42 12.23 -12.65
N LEU A 95 8.22 12.15 -13.70
CA LEU A 95 7.95 12.65 -15.04
C LEU A 95 7.73 11.45 -15.97
N TYR A 96 6.69 11.51 -16.80
CA TYR A 96 6.52 10.65 -17.96
C TYR A 96 7.11 11.36 -19.18
N ALA A 97 8.20 10.83 -19.71
CA ALA A 97 8.92 11.41 -20.85
C ALA A 97 8.18 11.21 -22.19
N GLY A 98 7.10 10.44 -22.21
CA GLY A 98 6.37 10.10 -23.43
C GLY A 98 7.10 9.04 -24.27
N GLY A 99 6.45 8.66 -25.37
CA GLY A 99 6.95 7.66 -26.33
C GLY A 99 6.05 6.43 -26.44
N ASP A 100 5.98 5.85 -27.64
CA ASP A 100 5.20 4.62 -27.93
C ASP A 100 5.92 3.34 -27.46
N GLN A 101 7.08 3.47 -26.80
CA GLN A 101 7.96 2.36 -26.47
C GLN A 101 7.56 1.76 -25.11
N GLY A 102 6.67 0.76 -25.15
CA GLY A 102 6.67 -0.31 -24.15
C GLY A 102 5.59 -0.30 -23.06
N LEU A 103 4.73 0.73 -22.97
CA LEU A 103 3.64 0.73 -21.98
C LEU A 103 2.28 0.35 -22.59
N PRO A 104 1.51 -0.54 -21.95
CA PRO A 104 0.12 -0.81 -22.33
C PRO A 104 -0.73 0.47 -22.30
N ARG A 105 -1.50 0.70 -23.37
CA ARG A 105 -2.49 1.79 -23.44
C ARG A 105 -3.92 1.36 -23.08
N ASP A 106 -4.14 0.05 -23.00
CA ASP A 106 -5.45 -0.55 -22.71
C ASP A 106 -5.68 -0.82 -21.21
N ARG A 107 -4.67 -0.59 -20.36
CA ARG A 107 -4.69 -0.85 -18.92
C ARG A 107 -3.66 -0.01 -18.17
N GLU A 108 -3.87 0.12 -16.87
CA GLU A 108 -2.87 0.71 -15.97
C GLU A 108 -1.57 -0.09 -15.97
N THR A 109 -0.46 0.62 -15.75
CA THR A 109 0.84 0.03 -15.41
C THR A 109 1.18 0.36 -13.97
N VAL A 110 1.75 -0.61 -13.23
CA VAL A 110 2.26 -0.39 -11.88
C VAL A 110 3.78 -0.51 -11.85
N LEU A 111 4.40 0.44 -11.16
CA LEU A 111 5.82 0.52 -10.87
C LEU A 111 6.02 0.67 -9.36
N TRP A 112 7.25 0.52 -8.91
CA TRP A 112 7.65 0.85 -7.54
C TRP A 112 8.45 2.14 -7.52
N LEU A 113 7.99 3.10 -6.73
CA LEU A 113 8.74 4.28 -6.35
C LEU A 113 9.49 3.99 -5.05
N ASN A 114 10.82 4.06 -5.14
CA ASN A 114 11.72 3.87 -4.02
C ASN A 114 12.25 5.21 -3.55
N ILE A 115 12.19 5.41 -2.23
CA ILE A 115 12.74 6.57 -1.54
C ILE A 115 13.56 6.02 -0.37
N GLN A 116 14.88 6.11 -0.52
CA GLN A 116 15.86 5.60 0.43
C GLN A 116 16.50 6.78 1.14
N GLU A 117 16.43 6.79 2.47
CA GLU A 117 17.26 7.70 3.25
C GLU A 117 18.69 7.13 3.38
N ILE A 118 19.65 8.04 3.39
CA ILE A 118 21.05 7.78 3.66
C ILE A 118 21.41 8.69 4.84
N PRO A 119 21.45 8.13 6.07
CA PRO A 119 21.75 8.91 7.27
C PRO A 119 23.20 9.40 7.25
N GLN A 120 23.45 10.52 7.93
CA GLN A 120 24.81 10.97 8.16
C GLN A 120 25.54 10.05 9.15
N GLN A 121 26.84 9.88 8.96
CA GLN A 121 27.65 9.15 9.93
C GLN A 121 27.63 9.88 11.28
N GLY A 122 27.24 9.15 12.33
CA GLY A 122 27.24 9.64 13.69
C GLY A 122 28.66 9.76 14.27
N PRO A 123 28.88 10.63 15.28
CA PRO A 123 30.18 10.76 15.93
C PRO A 123 30.40 9.60 16.91
N GLY A 124 31.13 8.57 16.50
CA GLY A 124 31.58 7.49 17.39
C GLY A 124 31.78 6.15 16.70
N ASP A 125 32.80 5.41 17.14
CA ASP A 125 33.08 4.04 16.69
C ASP A 125 32.04 3.07 17.27
N ASN A 126 31.63 2.06 16.48
CA ASN A 126 30.65 1.02 16.83
C ASN A 126 29.20 1.48 17.01
N GLN A 127 28.65 2.21 16.02
CA GLN A 127 27.22 2.55 15.99
C GLN A 127 26.45 1.70 14.98
N LEU A 128 25.28 1.22 15.39
CA LEU A 128 24.29 0.66 14.48
C LEU A 128 23.54 1.82 13.81
N GLN A 129 23.65 1.91 12.48
CA GLN A 129 22.88 2.86 11.68
C GLN A 129 21.77 2.13 10.95
N ILE A 130 20.55 2.62 11.10
CA ILE A 130 19.38 2.12 10.37
C ILE A 130 19.09 3.12 9.26
N ALA A 131 18.93 2.61 8.04
CA ALA A 131 18.55 3.39 6.87
C ALA A 131 17.22 2.84 6.32
N ILE A 132 16.18 3.66 6.34
CA ILE A 132 14.84 3.27 5.90
C ILE A 132 14.67 3.44 4.38
N ARG A 133 14.19 2.38 3.72
CA ARG A 133 13.68 2.41 2.34
C ARG A 133 12.16 2.38 2.36
N GLN A 134 11.53 3.43 1.85
CA GLN A 134 10.11 3.41 1.56
C GLN A 134 9.90 3.03 0.10
N ARG A 135 9.14 1.94 -0.11
CA ARG A 135 8.78 1.42 -1.42
C ARG A 135 7.27 1.50 -1.58
N ILE A 136 6.79 2.39 -2.45
CA ILE A 136 5.36 2.61 -2.70
C ILE A 136 5.01 2.36 -4.16
N LYS A 137 3.73 2.08 -4.44
CA LYS A 137 3.26 1.85 -5.81
C LYS A 137 3.10 3.17 -6.55
N LEU A 138 3.62 3.22 -7.77
CA LEU A 138 3.33 4.25 -8.76
C LEU A 138 2.42 3.64 -9.83
N PHE A 139 1.23 4.20 -10.03
CA PHE A 139 0.30 3.77 -11.06
C PHE A 139 0.35 4.75 -12.22
N PHE A 140 0.85 4.32 -13.37
CA PHE A 140 0.71 5.05 -14.62
C PHE A 140 -0.65 4.69 -15.24
N ARG A 141 -1.44 5.72 -15.51
CA ARG A 141 -2.82 5.59 -15.98
C ARG A 141 -2.97 6.23 -17.36
N PRO A 142 -3.00 5.42 -18.44
CA PRO A 142 -3.32 5.90 -19.78
C PRO A 142 -4.65 6.66 -19.83
N ASP A 143 -4.76 7.57 -20.78
CA ASP A 143 -6.02 8.24 -21.04
C ASP A 143 -7.01 7.29 -21.74
N GLY A 144 -8.31 7.45 -21.45
CA GLY A 144 -9.37 6.71 -22.15
C GLY A 144 -9.58 5.26 -21.70
N LEU A 145 -9.00 4.84 -20.57
CA LEU A 145 -9.31 3.54 -19.97
C LEU A 145 -10.81 3.40 -19.65
N PRO A 146 -11.42 2.22 -19.87
CA PRO A 146 -12.83 2.00 -19.56
C PRO A 146 -13.07 1.87 -18.05
N GLY A 147 -14.05 2.59 -17.52
CA GLY A 147 -14.42 2.57 -16.10
C GLY A 147 -13.59 3.55 -15.27
N SER A 148 -13.39 3.22 -13.99
CA SER A 148 -12.52 4.00 -13.09
C SER A 148 -11.87 3.10 -12.03
N ALA A 149 -10.81 3.59 -11.39
CA ALA A 149 -10.13 2.89 -10.30
C ALA A 149 -11.05 2.66 -9.10
N GLU A 150 -11.97 3.58 -8.84
CA GLU A 150 -12.97 3.49 -7.76
C GLU A 150 -14.01 2.39 -8.05
N GLN A 151 -14.35 2.17 -9.32
CA GLN A 151 -15.33 1.16 -9.74
C GLN A 151 -14.72 -0.24 -9.86
N ALA A 152 -13.40 -0.35 -10.10
CA ALA A 152 -12.72 -1.61 -10.35
C ALA A 152 -12.90 -2.69 -9.26
N PRO A 153 -12.87 -2.36 -7.94
CA PRO A 153 -13.10 -3.36 -6.90
C PRO A 153 -14.48 -4.03 -7.00
N ALA A 154 -15.53 -3.29 -7.37
CA ALA A 154 -16.88 -3.81 -7.56
C ALA A 154 -17.00 -4.75 -8.77
N GLN A 155 -16.07 -4.64 -9.73
CA GLN A 155 -16.07 -5.45 -10.95
C GLN A 155 -15.32 -6.78 -10.80
N LEU A 156 -14.56 -6.96 -9.71
CA LEU A 156 -13.87 -8.21 -9.44
C LEU A 156 -14.84 -9.40 -9.47
N GLN A 157 -14.40 -10.50 -10.07
CA GLN A 157 -15.18 -11.72 -10.18
C GLN A 157 -14.58 -12.76 -9.23
N TRP A 158 -15.40 -13.25 -8.31
CA TRP A 158 -15.02 -14.23 -7.29
C TRP A 158 -15.72 -15.55 -7.54
N SER A 159 -15.02 -16.67 -7.39
CA SER A 159 -15.61 -18.01 -7.45
C SER A 159 -14.76 -18.98 -6.62
N VAL A 160 -15.31 -20.16 -6.32
CA VAL A 160 -14.56 -21.26 -5.73
C VAL A 160 -14.27 -22.28 -6.80
N VAL A 161 -12.99 -22.55 -7.02
CA VAL A 161 -12.52 -23.55 -7.99
C VAL A 161 -11.81 -24.69 -7.28
N ASN A 162 -11.70 -25.84 -7.94
CA ASN A 162 -10.85 -26.92 -7.46
C ASN A 162 -9.50 -26.81 -8.18
N SER A 163 -8.42 -26.67 -7.42
CA SER A 163 -7.05 -26.70 -7.95
C SER A 163 -6.23 -27.70 -7.14
N GLN A 164 -5.60 -28.64 -7.84
CA GLN A 164 -4.80 -29.71 -7.22
C GLN A 164 -5.54 -30.50 -6.13
N GLY A 165 -6.85 -30.75 -6.33
CA GLY A 165 -7.69 -31.48 -5.39
C GLY A 165 -8.12 -30.69 -4.15
N LYS A 166 -7.83 -29.39 -4.08
CA LYS A 166 -8.19 -28.51 -2.97
C LYS A 166 -9.11 -27.37 -3.44
N PRO A 167 -10.12 -26.99 -2.65
CA PRO A 167 -10.92 -25.82 -2.95
C PRO A 167 -10.07 -24.55 -2.77
N MET A 168 -10.06 -23.70 -3.79
CA MET A 168 -9.34 -22.43 -3.84
C MET A 168 -10.32 -21.31 -4.16
N LEU A 169 -10.05 -20.14 -3.62
CA LEU A 169 -10.76 -18.91 -3.98
C LEU A 169 -10.10 -18.32 -5.23
N GLU A 170 -10.84 -18.28 -6.33
CA GLU A 170 -10.42 -17.62 -7.56
C GLU A 170 -10.93 -16.18 -7.57
N VAL A 171 -10.04 -15.24 -7.84
CA VAL A 171 -10.37 -13.82 -7.99
C VAL A 171 -9.83 -13.32 -9.31
N HIS A 172 -10.72 -12.90 -10.21
CA HIS A 172 -10.39 -12.37 -11.53
C HIS A 172 -10.70 -10.88 -11.60
N ASN A 173 -9.77 -10.09 -12.12
CA ASN A 173 -9.95 -8.67 -12.36
C ASN A 173 -10.18 -8.40 -13.85
N PRO A 174 -11.43 -8.19 -14.30
CA PRO A 174 -11.72 -7.88 -15.70
C PRO A 174 -11.50 -6.40 -16.05
N SER A 175 -11.22 -5.54 -15.06
CA SER A 175 -11.08 -4.09 -15.29
C SER A 175 -9.70 -3.72 -15.86
N ALA A 176 -9.60 -2.49 -16.35
CA ALA A 176 -8.36 -1.89 -16.81
C ALA A 176 -7.45 -1.37 -15.66
N TYR A 177 -7.87 -1.52 -14.40
CA TYR A 177 -7.22 -0.92 -13.23
C TYR A 177 -6.69 -1.97 -12.26
N HIS A 178 -5.62 -1.65 -11.53
CA HIS A 178 -5.13 -2.51 -10.46
C HIS A 178 -6.01 -2.40 -9.22
N VAL A 179 -6.35 -3.54 -8.60
CA VAL A 179 -7.08 -3.55 -7.32
C VAL A 179 -6.18 -4.05 -6.22
N SER A 180 -5.79 -3.17 -5.29
CA SER A 180 -5.03 -3.54 -4.08
C SER A 180 -5.97 -3.78 -2.92
N MET A 181 -5.86 -4.92 -2.26
CA MET A 181 -6.64 -5.28 -1.09
C MET A 181 -5.76 -5.25 0.16
N SER A 182 -6.15 -4.49 1.19
CA SER A 182 -5.41 -4.45 2.46
C SER A 182 -5.79 -5.57 3.42
N THR A 183 -7.05 -6.00 3.37
CA THR A 183 -7.56 -7.10 4.19
C THR A 183 -8.50 -7.94 3.35
N LEU A 184 -8.50 -9.25 3.59
CA LEU A 184 -9.52 -10.18 3.11
C LEU A 184 -9.90 -11.08 4.28
N ARG A 185 -11.19 -11.13 4.62
CA ARG A 185 -11.69 -11.86 5.78
C ARG A 185 -12.94 -12.64 5.44
N ASN A 186 -13.14 -13.76 6.12
CA ASN A 186 -14.39 -14.52 6.04
C ASN A 186 -15.43 -14.03 7.05
N ALA A 187 -16.66 -14.56 6.96
CA ALA A 187 -17.76 -14.23 7.86
C ALA A 187 -17.47 -14.52 9.36
N LYS A 188 -16.44 -15.30 9.68
CA LYS A 188 -15.99 -15.59 11.05
C LYS A 188 -14.92 -14.61 11.54
N GLY A 189 -14.61 -13.58 10.77
CA GLY A 189 -13.59 -12.57 11.08
C GLY A 189 -12.15 -13.05 10.90
N GLN A 190 -11.93 -14.24 10.33
CA GLN A 190 -10.59 -14.76 10.11
C GLN A 190 -9.98 -14.12 8.87
N GLU A 191 -8.78 -13.58 9.04
CA GLU A 191 -8.02 -12.95 7.96
C GLU A 191 -7.34 -14.00 7.08
N MET A 192 -7.44 -13.80 5.77
CA MET A 192 -6.82 -14.62 4.75
C MET A 192 -5.46 -14.02 4.40
N GLU A 193 -4.47 -14.89 4.24
CA GLU A 193 -3.10 -14.47 3.94
C GLU A 193 -2.98 -13.87 2.54
N ASP A 194 -2.11 -12.87 2.41
CA ASP A 194 -1.72 -12.21 1.15
C ASP A 194 -2.89 -11.80 0.22
N PRO A 195 -3.80 -10.92 0.68
CA PRO A 195 -4.83 -10.37 -0.20
C PRO A 195 -4.21 -9.66 -1.42
N GLY A 196 -3.07 -8.99 -1.20
CA GLY A 196 -2.19 -8.48 -2.24
C GLY A 196 -2.88 -7.54 -3.24
N MET A 197 -2.42 -7.59 -4.49
CA MET A 197 -2.96 -6.78 -5.58
C MET A 197 -3.29 -7.68 -6.76
N ILE A 198 -4.38 -7.36 -7.44
CA ILE A 198 -4.82 -8.06 -8.65
C ILE A 198 -4.69 -7.08 -9.82
N ALA A 199 -3.78 -7.39 -10.75
CA ALA A 199 -3.51 -6.59 -11.93
C ALA A 199 -4.65 -6.70 -12.98
N PRO A 200 -4.75 -5.75 -13.94
CA PRO A 200 -5.72 -5.81 -15.01
C PRO A 200 -5.65 -7.12 -15.82
N GLY A 201 -6.77 -7.83 -15.92
CA GLY A 201 -6.88 -9.14 -16.57
C GLY A 201 -6.31 -10.32 -15.77
N GLN A 202 -5.73 -10.08 -14.58
CA GLN A 202 -5.15 -11.14 -13.77
C GLN A 202 -6.22 -11.98 -13.08
N THR A 203 -5.95 -13.28 -12.97
CA THR A 203 -6.64 -14.20 -12.07
C THR A 203 -5.67 -14.65 -10.99
N ARG A 204 -6.03 -14.49 -9.71
CA ARG A 204 -5.28 -15.02 -8.57
C ARG A 204 -6.05 -16.17 -7.93
N LEU A 205 -5.31 -17.18 -7.48
CA LEU A 205 -5.82 -18.25 -6.64
C LEU A 205 -5.33 -18.03 -5.21
N LEU A 206 -6.27 -17.90 -4.28
CA LEU A 206 -6.00 -17.73 -2.86
C LEU A 206 -6.49 -18.97 -2.10
N PRO A 207 -5.82 -19.39 -1.01
CA PRO A 207 -6.33 -20.46 -0.17
C PRO A 207 -7.72 -20.11 0.35
N LEU A 208 -8.74 -20.95 0.14
CA LEU A 208 -10.09 -20.70 0.68
C LEU A 208 -10.11 -20.71 2.22
N GLY A 209 -9.11 -21.36 2.84
CA GLY A 209 -8.95 -21.46 4.28
C GLY A 209 -10.09 -22.24 4.93
N ARG A 210 -10.67 -21.69 6.00
CA ARG A 210 -11.81 -22.28 6.72
C ARG A 210 -13.17 -21.78 6.21
N SER A 211 -13.19 -21.09 5.08
CA SER A 211 -14.38 -20.54 4.46
C SER A 211 -15.10 -21.60 3.64
N GLY A 212 -16.43 -21.60 3.68
CA GLY A 212 -17.28 -22.42 2.83
C GLY A 212 -17.46 -21.84 1.43
N ALA A 213 -17.87 -22.68 0.49
CA ALA A 213 -18.11 -22.27 -0.90
C ALA A 213 -19.33 -21.34 -1.10
N GLN A 214 -20.12 -21.13 -0.05
CA GLN A 214 -21.27 -20.21 -0.02
C GLN A 214 -21.13 -19.13 1.06
N ASP A 215 -19.95 -18.98 1.64
CA ASP A 215 -19.70 -17.98 2.68
C ASP A 215 -19.67 -16.57 2.09
N THR A 216 -19.93 -15.60 2.96
CA THR A 216 -19.68 -14.20 2.67
C THR A 216 -18.24 -13.86 3.04
N LEU A 217 -17.53 -13.21 2.12
CA LEU A 217 -16.21 -12.63 2.34
C LEU A 217 -16.30 -11.11 2.34
N GLN A 218 -15.45 -10.48 3.14
CA GLN A 218 -15.31 -9.04 3.20
C GLN A 218 -13.86 -8.67 2.91
N PHE A 219 -13.64 -7.68 2.07
CA PHE A 219 -12.32 -7.14 1.79
C PHE A 219 -12.32 -5.63 1.83
N ARG A 220 -11.13 -5.05 1.98
CA ARG A 220 -10.94 -3.60 1.89
C ARG A 220 -10.05 -3.29 0.70
N ALA A 221 -10.60 -2.60 -0.29
CA ALA A 221 -9.83 -2.11 -1.41
C ALA A 221 -9.19 -0.78 -1.05
N ILE A 222 -7.93 -0.58 -1.42
CA ILE A 222 -7.28 0.70 -1.18
C ILE A 222 -7.45 1.62 -2.38
N SER A 223 -8.06 2.79 -2.18
CA SER A 223 -8.30 3.81 -3.20
C SER A 223 -7.04 4.58 -3.60
N ASP A 224 -7.13 5.44 -4.62
CA ASP A 224 -6.05 6.31 -5.09
C ASP A 224 -5.53 7.27 -3.99
N TYR A 225 -6.37 7.62 -3.01
CA TYR A 225 -6.04 8.48 -1.89
C TYR A 225 -5.52 7.72 -0.66
N GLY A 226 -5.44 6.38 -0.73
CA GLY A 226 -4.97 5.54 0.37
C GLY A 226 -6.05 5.13 1.38
N SER A 227 -7.31 5.51 1.18
CA SER A 227 -8.45 5.05 1.99
C SER A 227 -8.72 3.56 1.77
N ALA A 228 -9.20 2.87 2.80
CA ALA A 228 -9.50 1.43 2.77
C ALA A 228 -11.01 1.18 2.72
N ASP A 229 -11.56 1.16 1.50
CA ASP A 229 -12.99 1.11 1.23
C ASP A 229 -13.53 -0.32 1.35
N PRO A 230 -14.61 -0.55 2.14
CA PRO A 230 -15.09 -1.89 2.43
C PRO A 230 -16.00 -2.45 1.32
N TYR A 231 -15.81 -3.72 1.00
CA TYR A 231 -16.59 -4.49 0.05
C TYR A 231 -16.97 -5.86 0.62
N GLU A 232 -18.09 -6.39 0.14
CA GLU A 232 -18.60 -7.70 0.52
C GLU A 232 -18.96 -8.52 -0.72
N VAL A 233 -18.62 -9.81 -0.72
CA VAL A 233 -19.02 -10.77 -1.75
C VAL A 233 -19.58 -12.03 -1.11
N ARG A 234 -20.75 -12.48 -1.58
CA ARG A 234 -21.33 -13.77 -1.19
C ARG A 234 -20.98 -14.82 -2.24
N LEU A 235 -20.15 -15.79 -1.87
CA LEU A 235 -19.74 -16.87 -2.77
C LEU A 235 -20.93 -17.75 -3.17
N ASN A 236 -20.86 -18.36 -4.35
CA ASN A 236 -21.87 -19.28 -4.84
C ASN A 236 -21.22 -20.47 -5.59
N GLY A 237 -20.34 -21.19 -4.89
CA GLY A 237 -19.58 -22.29 -5.45
C GLY A 237 -18.72 -21.83 -6.64
N GLN A 238 -18.82 -22.55 -7.75
CA GLN A 238 -18.08 -22.26 -8.97
C GLN A 238 -18.63 -21.07 -9.77
N THR A 239 -19.80 -20.55 -9.40
CA THR A 239 -20.41 -19.41 -10.10
C THR A 239 -19.63 -18.15 -9.79
N LYS A 240 -19.25 -17.41 -10.83
CA LYS A 240 -18.64 -16.09 -10.68
C LYS A 240 -19.65 -15.09 -10.12
N VAL A 241 -19.27 -14.43 -9.03
CA VAL A 241 -20.06 -13.40 -8.36
C VAL A 241 -19.24 -12.11 -8.23
N GLN A 242 -19.92 -10.97 -8.21
CA GLN A 242 -19.31 -9.67 -8.01
C GLN A 242 -19.55 -9.16 -6.58
N PRO A 243 -18.59 -8.42 -6.00
CA PRO A 243 -18.78 -7.79 -4.71
C PRO A 243 -19.68 -6.55 -4.82
N ARG A 244 -20.23 -6.16 -3.68
CA ARG A 244 -20.89 -4.87 -3.48
C ARG A 244 -20.10 -4.01 -2.51
N ALA A 245 -20.09 -2.70 -2.73
CA ALA A 245 -19.56 -1.76 -1.75
C ALA A 245 -20.44 -1.79 -0.48
N LEU A 246 -19.80 -1.72 0.68
CA LEU A 246 -20.47 -1.49 1.95
C LEU A 246 -20.47 0.01 2.22
N SER A 247 -21.61 0.55 2.68
CA SER A 247 -21.65 1.93 3.14
C SER A 247 -20.69 2.09 4.31
N THR A 248 -19.81 3.09 4.22
CA THR A 248 -19.10 3.58 5.39
C THR A 248 -20.09 4.40 6.21
N ASP A 249 -20.89 3.73 7.03
CA ASP A 249 -21.61 4.42 8.10
C ASP A 249 -20.54 5.11 8.95
N THR A 250 -20.44 6.43 8.78
CA THR A 250 -19.60 7.28 9.60
C THR A 250 -20.42 7.55 10.86
N PRO A 251 -20.00 7.12 12.06
CA PRO A 251 -20.63 7.60 13.29
C PRO A 251 -20.42 9.10 13.48
#